data_AF-A0A1H8GZB3-F1
#
_entry.id   AF-A0A1H8GZB3-F1
#
_cell.length_a   1.000
_cell.length_b   1.000
_cell.length_c   1.000
_cell.angle_alpha   90.00
_cell.angle_beta   90.00
_cell.angle_gamma   90.00
#
_symmetry.space_group_name_H-M   'P 1'
#
loop_
_entity.id
_entity.type
_entity.pdbx_description
1 polymer ?
#
loop_
_entity_poly.entity_id
_entity_poly.type
_entity_poly.pdbx_seq_one_letter_code
_entity_poly.pdbx_strand_id
1 'polypeptide(L)' 'MNNEMSDMSDKQDEFFNLLKRTYEKGMSEKEITVERLLEDLKIDIRRVIAK' A
#
# COMPACT_ATOMS: atom_id res chain seq x y z
N MET A 1 13.09 3.57 25.63
CA MET A 1 12.79 2.47 24.69
C MET A 1 11.37 2.64 24.11
N ASN A 2 10.99 3.84 23.64
CA ASN A 2 9.60 4.13 23.24
C ASN A 2 9.44 4.65 21.80
N ASN A 3 10.54 4.82 21.04
CA ASN A 3 10.47 5.42 19.69
C ASN A 3 10.37 4.38 18.57
N GLU A 4 10.88 3.17 18.76
CA GLU A 4 10.87 2.12 17.72
C GLU A 4 9.49 1.43 17.60
N MET A 5 8.72 1.42 18.70
CA MET A 5 7.40 0.77 18.73
C MET A 5 6.31 1.59 18.04
N SER A 6 6.44 2.93 18.02
CA SER A 6 5.55 3.81 17.25
C SER A 6 5.87 3.79 15.76
N ASP A 7 7.17 3.80 15.39
CA ASP A 7 7.60 3.78 13.98
C ASP A 7 7.17 2.51 13.24
N MET A 8 7.18 1.36 13.92
CA MET A 8 6.70 0.10 13.33
C MET A 8 5.18 0.09 13.16
N SER A 9 4.43 0.70 14.09
CA SER A 9 2.98 0.86 13.98
C SER A 9 2.61 1.75 12.79
N ASP A 10 3.32 2.86 12.61
CA ASP A 10 3.06 3.81 11.53
C ASP A 10 3.28 3.18 10.14
N LYS A 11 4.35 2.37 9.98
CA LYS A 11 4.64 1.63 8.74
C LYS A 11 3.61 0.53 8.45
N GLN A 12 3.09 -0.13 9.49
CA GLN A 12 2.02 -1.12 9.33
C GLN A 12 0.73 -0.46 8.87
N ASP A 13 0.36 0.67 9.47
CA ASP A 13 -0.83 1.43 9.08
C ASP A 13 -0.72 1.97 7.64
N GLU A 14 0.46 2.45 7.23
CA GLU A 14 0.71 2.87 5.85
C GLU A 14 0.54 1.70 4.86
N PHE A 15 1.03 0.51 5.22
CA PHE A 15 0.87 -0.70 4.41
C PHE A 15 -0.59 -1.16 4.30
N PHE A 16 -1.33 -1.20 5.42
CA PHE A 16 -2.75 -1.58 5.39
C PHE A 16 -3.59 -0.58 4.59
N ASN A 17 -3.30 0.72 4.71
CA ASN A 17 -3.95 1.75 3.90
C ASN A 17 -3.66 1.58 2.41
N LEU A 18 -2.44 1.19 2.04
CA LEU A 18 -2.08 0.91 0.66
C LEU A 18 -2.87 -0.27 0.08
N LEU A 19 -2.97 -1.38 0.82
CA LEU A 19 -3.75 -2.55 0.41
C LEU A 19 -5.22 -2.20 0.23
N LYS A 20 -5.80 -1.44 1.17
CA LYS A 20 -7.20 -1.01 1.10
C LYS A 20 -7.48 -0.19 -0.17
N ARG A 21 -6.65 0.83 -0.46
CA ARG A 21 -6.79 1.67 -1.66
C ARG A 21 -6.67 0.85 -2.94
N THR A 22 -5.76 -0.12 -2.96
CA THR A 22 -5.54 -0.99 -4.12
C THR A 22 -6.77 -1.86 -4.40
N TYR A 23 -7.38 -2.42 -3.34
CA TYR A 23 -8.63 -3.17 -3.45
C TYR A 23 -9.80 -2.29 -3.93
N GLU A 24 -9.99 -1.12 -3.32
CA GLU A 24 -11.04 -0.18 -3.69
C GLU A 24 -10.90 0.29 -5.14
N LYS A 25 -9.67 0.52 -5.61
CA LYS A 25 -9.37 0.84 -7.01
C LYS A 25 -9.81 -0.28 -7.96
N GLY A 26 -9.50 -1.54 -7.62
CA GLY A 26 -9.88 -2.70 -8.43
C GLY A 26 -11.39 -2.96 -8.51
N MET A 27 -12.14 -2.51 -7.50
CA MET A 27 -13.59 -2.64 -7.47
C MET A 27 -14.33 -1.49 -8.18
N SER A 28 -13.72 -0.29 -8.24
CA SER A 28 -14.37 0.93 -8.72
C SER A 28 -13.98 1.35 -10.13
N GLU A 29 -12.77 0.99 -10.57
CA GLU A 29 -12.20 1.49 -11.81
C GLU A 29 -12.58 0.57 -12.98
N LYS A 30 -13.43 1.09 -13.89
CA LYS A 30 -14.14 0.31 -14.92
C LYS A 30 -13.23 -0.34 -15.98
N GLU A 31 -11.96 0.06 -16.05
CA GLU A 31 -10.99 -0.37 -17.07
C GLU A 31 -9.66 -0.87 -16.48
N ILE A 32 -9.53 -0.96 -15.16
CA ILE A 32 -8.28 -1.47 -14.58
C ILE A 32 -8.19 -2.98 -14.75
N THR A 33 -7.05 -3.46 -15.24
CA THR A 33 -6.74 -4.89 -15.27
C THR A 33 -6.01 -5.29 -13.99
N VAL A 34 -6.07 -6.57 -13.65
CA VAL A 34 -5.35 -7.13 -12.50
C VAL A 34 -3.84 -6.89 -12.63
N GLU A 35 -3.29 -7.00 -13.84
CA GLU A 35 -1.86 -6.76 -14.11
C GLU A 35 -1.48 -5.32 -13.81
N ARG A 36 -2.28 -4.36 -14.27
CA ARG A 36 -2.02 -2.93 -14.00
C ARG A 36 -2.12 -2.63 -12.51
N LEU A 37 -3.10 -3.22 -11.85
CA LEU A 37 -3.32 -3.09 -10.41
C LEU A 37 -2.13 -3.63 -9.59
N LEU A 38 -1.57 -4.76 -10.03
CA LEU A 38 -0.38 -5.36 -9.41
C LEU A 38 0.90 -4.58 -9.70
N GLU A 39 1.05 -3.97 -10.89
CA GLU A 39 2.17 -3.08 -11.18
C GLU A 39 2.15 -1.82 -10.29
N ASP A 40 0.99 -1.17 -10.21
CA ASP A 40 0.80 0.02 -9.37
C ASP A 40 1.10 -0.33 -7.90
N LEU A 41 0.56 -1.46 -7.39
CA LEU A 41 0.82 -1.92 -6.03
C LEU A 41 2.32 -2.18 -5.78
N LYS A 42 3.05 -2.79 -6.72
CA LYS A 42 4.49 -3.02 -6.58
C LYS A 42 5.28 -1.71 -6.48
N ILE A 43 4.89 -0.70 -7.27
CA ILE A 43 5.52 0.63 -7.23
C ILE A 43 5.29 1.27 -5.86
N ASP A 44 4.06 1.21 -5.34
CA ASP A 44 3.72 1.85 -4.08
C ASP A 44 4.32 1.11 -2.88
N ILE A 45 4.37 -0.22 -2.88
CA ILE A 45 5.09 -0.99 -1.85
C ILE A 45 6.56 -0.60 -1.81
N ARG A 46 7.21 -0.44 -2.97
CA ARG A 46 8.62 0.00 -3.02
C ARG A 46 8.80 1.38 -2.42
N ARG A 47 7.84 2.29 -2.58
CA ARG A 47 7.89 3.64 -1.98
C ARG A 47 7.74 3.62 -0.46
N VAL A 48 6.92 2.70 0.07
CA VAL A 48 6.74 2.51 1.51
C VAL A 48 7.99 1.88 2.15
N ILE A 49 8.61 0.90 1.47
CA ILE A 49 9.78 0.17 2.00
C ILE A 49 11.11 0.92 1.79
N ALA A 50 11.24 1.73 0.73
CA ALA A 50 12.47 2.47 0.43
C ALA A 50 12.61 3.81 1.17
N LYS A 51 11.68 4.10 2.09
CA LYS A 51 11.70 5.25 3.01
C LYS A 51 12.35 4.85 4.34
#